data_AF-A0A1Y2SL77-F1
#
_entry.id   AF-A0A1Y2SL77-F1
#
_cell.length_a   1.000
_cell.length_b   1.000
_cell.length_c   1.000
_cell.angle_alpha   90.00
_cell.angle_beta   90.00
_cell.angle_gamma   90.00
#
_symmetry.space_group_name_H-M   'P 1'
#
loop_
_entity.id
_entity.type
_entity.pdbx_description
1 polymer ?
#
loop_
_entity_poly.entity_id
_entity_poly.type
_entity_poly.pdbx_seq_one_letter_code
_entity_poly.pdbx_strand_id
1 'polypeptide(L)'
;MCISKNLKNIVIPALITLFLSAPVIAKDGALINLPDKRFAVLSVGDLESESIGSYSIAVFKDKDLLEFETGAVFSRDGSVFDDNNKPRITFADINNDGSKELIVTKLSVGSGNYLEVDALKVTDKNVKLLTRININGKNDPIKVLRTLCKRGQCVEQKHQ
;
A
#
# COMPACT_ATOMS: atom_id res chain seq x y z
N MET A 1 59.97 50.01 -14.98
CA MET A 1 60.61 48.93 -15.78
C MET A 1 59.72 47.70 -15.71
N CYS A 2 59.44 47.14 -16.87
CA CYS A 2 58.37 46.20 -17.19
C CYS A 2 58.74 44.73 -16.94
N ILE A 3 57.72 43.91 -16.57
CA ILE A 3 57.52 42.48 -16.93
C ILE A 3 58.54 41.50 -16.28
N SER A 4 58.21 40.40 -15.61
CA SER A 4 57.39 39.24 -16.02
C SER A 4 57.28 38.23 -14.86
N LYS A 5 56.11 37.62 -14.60
CA LYS A 5 55.73 36.21 -14.89
C LYS A 5 56.54 35.16 -14.06
N ASN A 6 55.96 34.23 -13.30
CA ASN A 6 54.91 33.29 -13.67
C ASN A 6 54.13 32.78 -12.46
N LEU A 7 52.82 33.02 -12.50
CA LEU A 7 51.78 32.27 -11.81
C LEU A 7 51.46 31.04 -12.69
N LYS A 8 51.32 29.85 -12.10
CA LYS A 8 50.38 28.76 -12.43
C LYS A 8 51.02 27.38 -12.26
N ASN A 9 50.46 26.60 -11.33
CA ASN A 9 49.90 25.28 -11.61
C ASN A 9 49.11 24.83 -10.38
N ILE A 10 47.92 25.41 -10.20
CA ILE A 10 46.89 24.77 -9.36
C ILE A 10 46.25 23.73 -10.28
N VAL A 11 46.62 22.46 -10.07
CA VAL A 11 45.91 21.34 -10.66
C VAL A 11 44.58 21.23 -9.92
N ILE A 12 43.50 21.68 -10.58
CA ILE A 12 42.13 21.44 -10.14
C ILE A 12 41.76 20.05 -10.67
N PRO A 13 41.63 19.00 -9.85
CA PRO A 13 40.91 17.81 -10.29
C PRO A 13 39.43 18.19 -10.36
N ALA A 14 38.99 18.55 -11.56
CA ALA A 14 37.59 18.77 -11.87
C ALA A 14 36.85 17.42 -11.79
N LEU A 15 36.03 17.31 -10.73
CA LEU A 15 34.65 16.84 -10.78
C LEU A 15 34.38 15.56 -11.59
N ILE A 16 34.57 14.40 -10.96
CA ILE A 16 33.90 13.15 -11.35
C ILE A 16 33.20 12.60 -10.10
N THR A 17 32.05 13.17 -9.76
CA THR A 17 31.01 12.45 -9.01
C THR A 17 29.94 12.07 -10.00
N LEU A 18 30.20 10.97 -10.69
CA LEU A 18 29.25 10.28 -11.54
C LEU A 18 28.06 9.87 -10.66
N PHE A 19 26.86 10.28 -11.06
CA PHE A 19 25.60 9.96 -10.42
C PHE A 19 25.49 8.47 -10.13
N LEU A 20 25.60 8.07 -8.86
CA LEU A 20 25.08 6.80 -8.37
C LEU A 20 23.56 6.92 -8.25
N SER A 21 22.87 7.06 -9.38
CA SER A 21 21.42 6.82 -9.41
C SER A 21 21.23 5.30 -9.47
N ALA A 22 21.03 4.68 -8.31
CA ALA A 22 20.49 3.32 -8.27
C ALA A 22 19.08 3.39 -8.88
N PRO A 23 18.73 2.53 -9.85
CA PRO A 23 17.34 2.40 -10.26
C PRO A 23 16.54 1.97 -9.03
N VAL A 24 15.60 2.80 -8.60
CA VAL A 24 14.57 2.37 -7.64
C VAL A 24 13.66 1.43 -8.42
N ILE A 25 13.73 0.14 -8.09
CA ILE A 25 12.76 -0.84 -8.58
C ILE A 25 11.52 -0.62 -7.74
N ALA A 26 10.52 0.04 -8.32
CA ALA A 26 9.19 0.11 -7.71
C ALA A 26 8.66 -1.32 -7.59
N LYS A 27 8.17 -1.71 -6.41
CA LYS A 27 7.56 -3.03 -6.23
C LYS A 27 6.22 -2.98 -6.96
N ASP A 28 6.13 -3.67 -8.10
CA ASP A 28 4.98 -3.59 -9.02
C ASP A 28 3.66 -3.75 -8.25
N GLY A 29 2.80 -2.74 -8.37
CA GLY A 29 1.45 -2.79 -7.82
C GLY A 29 0.62 -3.88 -8.50
N ALA A 30 -0.30 -4.49 -7.75
CA ALA A 30 -1.21 -5.48 -8.31
C ALA A 30 -2.54 -4.85 -8.72
N LEU A 31 -2.93 -5.08 -9.98
CA LEU A 31 -4.26 -4.74 -10.48
C LEU A 31 -5.33 -5.66 -9.88
N ILE A 32 -6.41 -5.04 -9.41
CA ILE A 32 -7.57 -5.67 -8.78
C ILE A 32 -8.82 -5.20 -9.52
N ASN A 33 -9.69 -6.14 -9.91
CA ASN A 33 -11.00 -5.80 -10.45
C ASN A 33 -11.98 -5.58 -9.29
N LEU A 34 -12.58 -4.37 -9.21
CA LEU A 34 -13.59 -4.07 -8.22
C LEU A 34 -14.96 -4.65 -8.62
N PRO A 35 -15.84 -4.99 -7.66
CA PRO A 35 -17.17 -5.55 -7.94
C PRO A 35 -18.08 -4.63 -8.79
N ASP A 36 -17.79 -3.33 -8.82
CA ASP A 36 -18.54 -2.29 -9.52
C ASP A 36 -17.95 -1.96 -10.90
N LYS A 37 -17.10 -2.84 -11.45
CA LYS A 37 -16.42 -2.72 -12.76
C LYS A 37 -15.30 -1.68 -12.84
N ARG A 38 -14.98 -1.00 -11.73
CA ARG A 38 -13.77 -0.18 -11.63
C ARG A 38 -12.53 -1.05 -11.40
N PHE A 39 -11.37 -0.42 -11.44
CA PHE A 39 -10.08 -1.06 -11.24
C PHE A 39 -9.39 -0.43 -10.04
N ALA A 40 -8.68 -1.24 -9.26
CA ALA A 40 -7.83 -0.75 -8.19
C ALA A 40 -6.42 -1.29 -8.35
N VAL A 41 -5.43 -0.50 -7.94
CA VAL A 41 -4.05 -0.94 -7.80
C VAL A 41 -3.72 -0.96 -6.33
N LEU A 42 -3.29 -2.12 -5.84
CA LEU A 42 -2.71 -2.28 -4.51
C LEU A 42 -1.19 -2.28 -4.63
N SER A 43 -0.54 -1.34 -3.94
CA SER A 43 0.92 -1.20 -3.96
C SER A 43 1.48 -1.10 -2.55
N VAL A 44 2.77 -1.39 -2.39
CA VAL A 44 3.53 -1.15 -1.15
C VAL A 44 4.46 0.04 -1.38
N GLY A 45 4.77 0.79 -0.32
CA GLY A 45 5.68 1.93 -0.42
C GLY A 45 7.08 1.52 -0.87
N ASP A 46 7.68 2.34 -1.73
CA ASP A 46 9.04 2.12 -2.20
C ASP A 46 10.06 2.22 -1.05
N LEU A 47 11.09 1.38 -1.12
CA LEU A 47 12.18 1.33 -0.12
C LEU A 47 11.73 1.00 1.32
N GLU A 48 10.53 0.44 1.49
CA GLU A 48 10.05 -0.05 2.78
C GLU A 48 10.51 -1.48 3.08
N SER A 49 10.59 -1.83 4.37
CA SER A 49 10.81 -3.21 4.81
C SER A 49 9.65 -4.10 4.37
N GLU A 50 9.93 -5.38 4.06
CA GLU A 50 8.86 -6.34 3.80
C GLU A 50 7.95 -6.55 5.02
N SER A 51 8.48 -6.31 6.23
CA SER A 51 7.74 -6.56 7.47
C SER A 51 6.85 -5.44 7.97
N ILE A 52 7.09 -4.21 7.57
CA ILE A 52 6.34 -3.05 8.08
C ILE A 52 6.46 -1.89 7.10
N GLY A 53 5.44 -1.04 7.05
CA GLY A 53 5.45 0.15 6.24
C GLY A 53 4.03 0.61 5.93
N SER A 54 3.77 0.86 4.65
CA SER A 54 2.49 1.26 4.12
C SER A 54 2.07 0.43 2.91
N TYR A 55 0.77 0.45 2.64
CA TYR A 55 0.21 0.05 1.36
C TYR A 55 -0.78 1.10 0.89
N SER A 56 -0.94 1.20 -0.43
CA SER A 56 -1.89 2.11 -1.06
C SER A 56 -2.94 1.35 -1.85
N ILE A 57 -4.11 1.97 -1.98
CA ILE A 57 -5.16 1.58 -2.91
C ILE A 57 -5.42 2.80 -3.80
N ALA A 58 -5.15 2.67 -5.10
CA ALA A 58 -5.51 3.68 -6.10
C ALA A 58 -6.60 3.12 -7.01
N VAL A 59 -7.70 3.85 -7.19
CA VAL A 59 -8.89 3.42 -7.93
C VAL A 59 -8.99 4.19 -9.23
N PHE A 60 -9.32 3.48 -10.30
CA PHE A 60 -9.39 3.96 -11.68
C PHE A 60 -10.70 3.52 -12.32
N LYS A 61 -11.20 4.33 -13.27
CA LYS A 61 -12.40 4.01 -14.04
C LYS A 61 -12.14 2.99 -15.15
N ASP A 62 -10.92 2.98 -15.67
CA ASP A 62 -10.49 2.15 -16.79
C ASP A 62 -9.35 1.21 -16.40
N LYS A 63 -9.17 0.15 -17.20
CA LYS A 63 -8.15 -0.88 -16.98
C LYS A 63 -6.74 -0.41 -17.30
N ASP A 64 -6.62 0.60 -18.16
CA ASP A 64 -5.35 1.14 -18.62
C ASP A 64 -4.76 2.15 -17.62
N LEU A 65 -5.48 2.36 -16.49
CA LEU A 65 -5.08 3.20 -15.36
C LEU A 65 -4.90 4.68 -15.73
N LEU A 66 -5.67 5.16 -16.72
CA LEU A 66 -5.58 6.52 -17.24
C LEU A 66 -6.47 7.51 -16.46
N GLU A 67 -7.62 7.06 -15.98
CA GLU A 67 -8.61 7.87 -15.28
C GLU A 67 -8.64 7.55 -13.79
N PHE A 68 -7.72 8.16 -13.04
CA PHE A 68 -7.72 8.10 -11.57
C PHE A 68 -9.00 8.70 -11.00
N GLU A 69 -9.61 8.00 -10.04
CA GLU A 69 -10.85 8.41 -9.40
C GLU A 69 -10.65 8.73 -7.91
N THR A 70 -10.03 7.81 -7.15
CA THR A 70 -9.77 8.03 -5.73
C THR A 70 -8.67 7.11 -5.20
N GLY A 71 -8.21 7.34 -3.98
CA GLY A 71 -7.27 6.44 -3.33
C GLY A 71 -7.02 6.76 -1.86
N ALA A 72 -6.26 5.88 -1.20
CA ALA A 72 -5.78 6.09 0.16
C ALA A 72 -4.49 5.30 0.42
N VAL A 73 -3.78 5.70 1.47
CA VAL A 73 -2.59 5.02 1.98
C VAL A 73 -2.86 4.61 3.43
N PHE A 74 -2.46 3.40 3.80
CA PHE A 74 -2.66 2.83 5.12
C PHE A 74 -1.35 2.23 5.62
N SER A 75 -1.13 2.23 6.94
CA SER A 75 -0.03 1.48 7.53
C SER A 75 -0.24 -0.03 7.37
N ARG A 76 0.86 -0.79 7.32
CA ARG A 76 0.85 -2.26 7.37
C ARG A 76 1.84 -2.77 8.40
N ASP A 77 1.41 -3.75 9.18
CA ASP A 77 2.28 -4.71 9.87
C ASP A 77 2.19 -6.04 9.13
N GLY A 78 3.25 -6.38 8.38
CA GLY A 78 3.33 -7.56 7.54
C GLY A 78 3.20 -7.31 6.03
N SER A 79 3.08 -8.42 5.30
CA SER A 79 2.97 -8.43 3.83
C SER A 79 1.52 -8.51 3.37
N VAL A 80 1.16 -7.61 2.46
CA VAL A 80 -0.13 -7.60 1.72
C VAL A 80 -0.13 -8.51 0.49
N PHE A 81 1.03 -9.09 0.15
CA PHE A 81 1.21 -10.02 -0.96
C PHE A 81 1.54 -11.42 -0.44
N ASP A 82 1.13 -12.44 -1.19
CA ASP A 82 1.60 -13.81 -0.97
C ASP A 82 2.95 -14.08 -1.66
N ASP A 83 3.48 -15.29 -1.47
CA ASP A 83 4.79 -15.69 -1.99
C ASP A 83 4.83 -15.72 -3.53
N ASN A 84 3.67 -15.67 -4.19
CA ASN A 84 3.54 -15.58 -5.65
C ASN A 84 3.22 -14.15 -6.12
N ASN A 85 3.44 -13.16 -5.25
CA ASN A 85 3.15 -11.75 -5.48
C ASN A 85 1.66 -11.46 -5.77
N LYS A 86 0.74 -12.31 -5.31
CA LYS A 86 -0.70 -12.06 -5.43
C LYS A 86 -1.20 -11.26 -4.24
N PRO A 87 -2.09 -10.27 -4.45
CA PRO A 87 -2.64 -9.48 -3.36
C PRO A 87 -3.52 -10.36 -2.46
N ARG A 88 -3.31 -10.29 -1.15
CA ARG A 88 -4.07 -11.01 -0.12
C ARG A 88 -5.38 -10.29 0.19
N ILE A 89 -6.29 -10.31 -0.78
CA ILE A 89 -7.55 -9.57 -0.72
C ILE A 89 -8.78 -10.47 -0.82
N THR A 90 -9.92 -9.99 -0.33
CA THR A 90 -11.23 -10.61 -0.53
C THR A 90 -12.31 -9.54 -0.56
N PHE A 91 -13.35 -9.73 -1.38
CA PHE A 91 -14.54 -8.88 -1.35
C PHE A 91 -15.66 -9.56 -0.57
N ALA A 92 -16.16 -8.91 0.47
CA ALA A 92 -17.24 -9.44 1.28
C ALA A 92 -18.13 -8.33 1.80
N ASP A 93 -19.44 -8.55 1.77
CA ASP A 93 -20.39 -7.75 2.52
C ASP A 93 -20.26 -8.15 4.01
N ILE A 94 -19.70 -7.24 4.81
CA ILE A 94 -19.45 -7.46 6.25
C ILE A 94 -20.48 -6.77 7.15
N ASN A 95 -21.21 -5.78 6.64
CA ASN A 95 -22.18 -4.99 7.40
C ASN A 95 -23.65 -5.26 6.99
N ASN A 96 -23.87 -6.14 6.00
CA ASN A 96 -25.16 -6.50 5.41
C ASN A 96 -25.88 -5.32 4.73
N ASP A 97 -25.11 -4.37 4.16
CA ASP A 97 -25.63 -3.23 3.38
C ASP A 97 -25.81 -3.56 1.88
N GLY A 98 -25.44 -4.77 1.45
CA GLY A 98 -25.54 -5.24 0.06
C GLY A 98 -24.34 -4.85 -0.82
N SER A 99 -23.46 -3.96 -0.36
CA SER A 99 -22.19 -3.64 -0.98
C SER A 99 -21.09 -4.52 -0.40
N LYS A 100 -20.08 -4.87 -1.21
CA LYS A 100 -18.92 -5.62 -0.72
C LYS A 100 -17.81 -4.65 -0.34
N GLU A 101 -17.30 -4.78 0.87
CA GLU A 101 -16.06 -4.15 1.30
C GLU A 101 -14.84 -4.88 0.71
N LEU A 102 -13.75 -4.12 0.52
CA LEU A 102 -12.43 -4.67 0.20
C LEU A 102 -11.74 -5.06 1.50
N ILE A 103 -11.49 -6.35 1.70
CA ILE A 103 -10.79 -6.88 2.86
C ILE A 103 -9.33 -7.12 2.47
N VAL A 104 -8.41 -6.41 3.11
CA VAL A 104 -6.96 -6.52 2.89
C VAL A 104 -6.33 -7.25 4.08
N THR A 105 -5.69 -8.38 3.80
CA THR A 105 -5.04 -9.21 4.83
C THR A 105 -3.52 -9.03 4.77
N LYS A 106 -2.92 -8.73 5.91
CA LYS A 106 -1.48 -8.57 6.08
C LYS A 106 -0.95 -9.71 6.94
N LEU A 107 -0.04 -10.49 6.39
CA LEU A 107 0.61 -11.58 7.11
C LEU A 107 1.83 -11.04 7.85
N SER A 108 1.80 -11.08 9.18
CA SER A 108 2.92 -10.65 10.03
C SER A 108 4.14 -11.52 9.78
N VAL A 109 5.32 -10.89 9.78
CA VAL A 109 6.61 -11.54 9.52
C VAL A 109 7.13 -12.08 10.84
N GLY A 110 6.55 -13.19 11.29
CA GLY A 110 6.89 -13.85 12.55
C GLY A 110 6.29 -15.25 12.64
N SER A 111 6.78 -16.08 13.57
CA SER A 111 6.34 -17.47 13.72
C SER A 111 4.90 -17.63 14.22
N GLY A 112 4.28 -16.56 14.72
CA GLY A 112 2.95 -16.58 15.31
C GLY A 112 1.78 -16.71 14.32
N ASN A 113 2.04 -16.56 13.02
CA ASN A 113 1.01 -16.60 11.97
C ASN A 113 -0.17 -15.67 12.28
N TYR A 114 0.13 -14.42 12.65
CA TYR A 114 -0.86 -13.39 12.92
C TYR A 114 -1.23 -12.64 11.64
N LEU A 115 -2.50 -12.28 11.52
CA LEU A 115 -3.04 -11.48 10.44
C LEU A 115 -3.53 -10.15 10.98
N GLU A 116 -3.02 -9.05 10.43
CA GLU A 116 -3.65 -7.74 10.52
C GLU A 116 -4.61 -7.61 9.33
N VAL A 117 -5.89 -7.32 9.58
CA VAL A 117 -6.93 -7.30 8.54
C VAL A 117 -7.64 -5.96 8.55
N ASP A 118 -7.63 -5.31 7.38
CA ASP A 118 -8.35 -4.06 7.16
C ASP A 118 -9.63 -4.34 6.37
N ALA A 119 -10.74 -3.79 6.84
CA ALA A 119 -11.96 -3.67 6.06
C ALA A 119 -12.07 -2.27 5.48
N LEU A 120 -12.04 -2.16 4.16
CA LEU A 120 -12.06 -0.91 3.43
C LEU A 120 -13.38 -0.73 2.68
N LYS A 121 -13.98 0.46 2.82
CA LYS A 121 -15.08 0.91 1.97
C LYS A 121 -14.50 1.71 0.81
N VAL A 122 -14.72 1.22 -0.40
CA VAL A 122 -14.25 1.87 -1.63
C VAL A 122 -15.43 2.58 -2.30
N THR A 123 -15.33 3.90 -2.45
CA THR A 123 -16.34 4.73 -3.12
C THR A 123 -15.72 5.48 -4.29
N ASP A 124 -16.50 6.27 -5.02
CA ASP A 124 -16.01 7.21 -6.04
C ASP A 124 -15.22 8.39 -5.43
N LYS A 125 -15.44 8.68 -4.14
CA LYS A 125 -14.86 9.85 -3.45
C LYS A 125 -13.63 9.52 -2.62
N ASN A 126 -13.60 8.34 -2.01
CA ASN A 126 -12.55 7.93 -1.07
C ASN A 126 -12.47 6.40 -0.92
N VAL A 127 -11.31 5.96 -0.44
CA VAL A 127 -11.11 4.64 0.17
C VAL A 127 -10.99 4.82 1.67
N LYS A 128 -11.92 4.25 2.45
CA LYS A 128 -12.02 4.46 3.90
C LYS A 128 -11.76 3.19 4.68
N LEU A 129 -10.96 3.29 5.74
CA LEU A 129 -10.81 2.22 6.73
C LEU A 129 -12.03 2.19 7.66
N LEU A 130 -12.83 1.14 7.54
CA LEU A 130 -13.96 0.90 8.44
C LEU A 130 -13.52 0.32 9.77
N THR A 131 -12.62 -0.66 9.74
CA THR A 131 -12.07 -1.27 10.94
C THR A 131 -10.79 -2.02 10.62
N ARG A 132 -9.93 -2.16 11.63
CA ARG A 132 -8.70 -2.94 11.59
C ARG A 132 -8.72 -3.92 12.75
N ILE A 133 -8.43 -5.19 12.46
CA ILE A 133 -8.39 -6.26 13.46
C ILE A 133 -7.10 -7.03 13.38
N ASN A 134 -6.67 -7.57 14.52
CA ASN A 134 -5.57 -8.52 14.60
C ASN A 134 -6.13 -9.88 15.02
N ILE A 135 -5.88 -10.91 14.22
CA ILE A 135 -6.39 -12.26 14.45
C ILE A 135 -5.29 -13.30 14.26
N ASN A 136 -5.46 -14.47 14.86
CA ASN A 136 -4.67 -15.64 14.48
C ASN A 136 -5.07 -16.11 13.07
N GLY A 137 -4.10 -16.52 12.25
CA GLY A 137 -4.32 -16.96 10.87
C GLY A 137 -5.21 -18.20 10.68
N LYS A 138 -5.57 -18.89 11.77
CA LYS A 138 -6.58 -19.96 11.74
C LYS A 138 -8.03 -19.45 11.76
N ASN A 139 -8.24 -18.19 12.14
CA ASN A 139 -9.58 -17.60 12.21
C ASN A 139 -10.00 -17.06 10.85
N ASP A 140 -11.28 -17.22 10.50
CA ASP A 140 -11.87 -16.61 9.31
C ASP A 140 -12.03 -15.08 9.52
N PRO A 141 -11.29 -14.24 8.76
CA PRO A 141 -11.38 -12.79 8.88
C PRO A 141 -12.80 -12.25 8.66
N ILE A 142 -13.54 -12.80 7.69
CA ILE A 142 -14.87 -12.32 7.31
C ILE A 142 -15.86 -12.56 8.44
N LYS A 143 -15.79 -13.74 9.07
CA LYS A 143 -16.65 -14.09 10.22
C LYS A 143 -16.40 -13.18 11.41
N VAL A 144 -15.14 -12.85 11.70
CA VAL A 144 -14.77 -11.93 12.79
C VAL A 144 -15.27 -10.52 12.48
N LEU A 145 -15.00 -10.00 11.29
CA LEU A 145 -15.45 -8.67 10.85
C LEU A 145 -16.97 -8.53 10.91
N ARG A 146 -17.73 -9.51 10.40
CA ARG A 146 -19.21 -9.51 10.49
C ARG A 146 -19.70 -9.46 11.93
N THR A 147 -19.03 -10.16 12.83
CA THR A 147 -19.39 -10.16 14.26
C THR A 147 -19.17 -8.78 14.87
N LEU A 148 -18.08 -8.09 14.51
CA LEU A 148 -17.81 -6.72 14.95
C LEU A 148 -18.78 -5.70 14.36
N CYS A 149 -19.07 -5.80 13.05
CA CYS A 149 -20.03 -4.90 12.40
C CYS A 149 -21.42 -5.03 13.02
N LYS A 150 -21.89 -6.26 13.32
CA LYS A 150 -23.17 -6.50 14.03
C LYS A 150 -23.24 -5.86 15.42
N ARG A 151 -22.09 -5.62 16.06
CA ARG A 151 -22.00 -4.93 17.36
C ARG A 151 -21.88 -3.41 17.22
N GLY A 152 -22.00 -2.87 16.00
CA GLY A 152 -21.83 -1.44 15.72
C GLY A 152 -20.38 -0.96 15.74
N GLN A 153 -19.40 -1.88 15.68
CA GLN A 153 -17.97 -1.57 15.78
C GLN A 153 -17.25 -1.46 14.42
N CYS A 154 -17.99 -1.56 13.32
CA CYS A 154 -17.53 -1.19 11.98
C CYS A 154 -17.91 0.26 11.69
N VAL A 155 -17.29 1.17 12.43
CA VAL A 155 -17.43 2.60 12.19
C VAL A 155 -16.08 3.16 11.81
N GLU A 156 -16.09 4.02 10.79
CA GLU A 156 -14.92 4.70 10.24
C GLU A 156 -13.97 5.15 11.35
N GLN A 157 -12.74 4.62 11.34
CA GLN A 157 -11.72 5.07 12.26
C GLN A 157 -11.20 6.42 11.78
N LYS A 158 -11.70 7.50 12.40
CA LYS A 158 -11.07 8.82 12.29
C LYS A 158 -9.64 8.67 12.82
N HIS A 159 -8.66 8.93 11.96
CA HIS A 159 -7.25 8.85 12.34
C HIS A 159 -6.98 9.67 13.61
N GLN A 160 -6.31 9.04 14.58
CA GLN A 160 -5.50 9.74 15.58
C GLN A 160 -4.16 10.12 14.96
#